data_AF-A0A2D4JDH2-F1
#
_entry.id   AF-A0A2D4JDH2-F1
#
_cell.length_a   1.000
_cell.length_b   1.000
_cell.length_c   1.000
_cell.angle_alpha   90.00
_cell.angle_beta   90.00
_cell.angle_gamma   90.00
#
_symmetry.space_group_name_H-M   'P 1'
#
loop_
_entity.id
_entity.type
_entity.pdbx_description
1 polymer ?
#
loop_
_entity_poly.entity_id
_entity_poly.type
_entity_poly.pdbx_seq_one_letter_code
_entity_poly.pdbx_strand_id
1 'polypeptide(L)'
;ALQCICNAFGLDDNSLRFLAIHTGKGFEELRSVIKKTPLANTINIGLVFSLLLNSSLWLNVSIVEVAFTFVPLIGSGFGGASSFAVTHHFLNTFLDDVMEDARNLGGTLLE
;
A
#
# COMPACT_ATOMS: atom_id res chain seq x y z
N ALA A 1 5.22 7.14 3.21
CA ALA A 1 3.74 7.15 3.09
C ALA A 1 3.17 5.74 3.30
N LEU A 2 3.33 4.78 2.37
CA LEU A 2 2.75 3.43 2.50
C LEU A 2 3.08 2.75 3.84
N GLN A 3 4.35 2.76 4.27
CA GLN A 3 4.75 2.21 5.57
C GLN A 3 4.01 2.85 6.75
N CYS A 4 3.83 4.18 6.73
CA CYS A 4 3.09 4.90 7.76
C CYS A 4 1.62 4.49 7.77
N ILE A 5 1.02 4.28 6.59
CA ILE A 5 -0.36 3.80 6.47
C ILE A 5 -0.46 2.40 7.07
N CYS A 6 0.35 1.43 6.65
CA CYS A 6 0.31 0.07 7.22
C CYS A 6 0.50 0.08 8.75
N ASN A 7 1.48 0.84 9.26
CA ASN A 7 1.70 0.98 10.71
C ASN A 7 0.49 1.55 11.45
N ALA A 8 -0.20 2.53 10.86
CA ALA A 8 -1.38 3.15 11.48
C ALA A 8 -2.54 2.14 11.68
N PHE A 9 -2.58 1.09 10.87
CA PHE A 9 -3.55 -0.01 10.97
C PHE A 9 -2.98 -1.25 11.68
N GLY A 10 -1.76 -1.18 12.23
CA GLY A 10 -1.11 -2.32 12.88
C GLY A 10 -0.75 -3.45 11.92
N LEU A 11 -0.63 -3.17 10.61
CA LEU A 11 -0.20 -4.15 9.61
C LEU A 11 1.34 -4.21 9.55
N ASP A 12 1.94 -4.61 10.67
CA ASP A 12 3.36 -4.88 10.82
C ASP A 12 3.58 -6.15 11.66
N ASP A 13 4.74 -6.77 11.48
CA ASP A 13 5.11 -8.00 12.18
C ASP A 13 4.90 -7.95 13.70
N ASN A 14 5.25 -6.83 14.36
CA ASN A 14 5.21 -6.74 15.82
C ASN A 14 3.77 -6.63 16.31
N SER A 15 2.97 -5.79 15.65
CA SER A 15 1.53 -5.66 15.93
C SER A 15 0.80 -6.99 15.71
N LEU A 16 1.10 -7.71 14.64
CA LEU A 16 0.52 -9.04 14.38
C LEU A 16 0.95 -10.08 15.42
N ARG A 17 2.23 -10.10 15.84
CA ARG A 17 2.69 -11.01 16.90
C ARG A 17 2.01 -10.70 18.23
N PHE A 18 1.87 -9.42 18.57
CA PHE A 18 1.15 -9.00 19.77
C PHE A 18 -0.33 -9.44 19.70
N LEU A 19 -0.95 -9.27 18.54
CA LEU A 19 -2.32 -9.70 18.30
C LEU A 19 -2.47 -11.23 18.42
N ALA A 20 -1.53 -12.00 17.88
CA ALA A 20 -1.49 -13.45 18.01
C ALA A 20 -1.45 -13.89 19.48
N ILE A 21 -0.60 -13.26 20.29
CA ILE A 21 -0.50 -13.53 21.73
C ILE A 21 -1.83 -13.26 22.44
N HIS A 22 -2.48 -12.14 22.13
CA HIS A 22 -3.73 -11.75 22.80
C HIS A 22 -4.94 -12.56 22.39
N THR A 23 -4.97 -13.06 21.16
CA THR A 23 -6.13 -13.74 20.58
C THR A 23 -5.97 -15.26 20.58
N GLY A 24 -4.77 -15.77 20.84
CA GLY A 24 -4.43 -17.19 20.75
C GLY A 24 -4.34 -17.73 19.32
N LYS A 25 -4.56 -16.88 18.30
CA LYS A 25 -4.43 -17.24 16.88
C LYS A 25 -2.97 -17.26 16.44
N GLY A 26 -2.67 -18.04 15.39
CA GLY A 26 -1.29 -18.16 14.89
C GLY A 26 -0.80 -16.89 14.19
N PHE A 27 0.48 -16.53 14.34
CA PHE A 27 1.04 -15.39 13.60
C PHE A 27 0.89 -15.56 12.07
N GLU A 28 1.22 -16.75 11.54
CA GLU A 28 1.08 -17.02 10.10
C GLU A 28 -0.39 -17.12 9.65
N GLU A 29 -1.29 -17.53 10.55
CA GLU A 29 -2.74 -17.50 10.31
C GLU A 29 -3.19 -16.04 10.11
N LEU A 30 -2.90 -15.16 11.08
CA LEU A 30 -3.24 -13.74 11.00
C LEU A 30 -2.58 -13.08 9.78
N ARG A 31 -1.32 -13.40 9.50
CA ARG A 31 -0.61 -12.88 8.32
C ARG A 31 -1.26 -13.31 7.01
N SER A 32 -1.78 -14.54 6.92
CA SER A 32 -2.46 -15.05 5.71
C SER A 32 -3.80 -14.38 5.41
N VAL A 33 -4.41 -13.72 6.40
CA VAL A 33 -5.65 -12.95 6.23
C VAL A 33 -5.38 -11.64 5.47
N ILE A 34 -4.17 -11.09 5.57
CA ILE A 34 -3.74 -9.89 4.83
C ILE A 34 -3.38 -10.31 3.40
N LYS A 35 -4.19 -9.90 2.43
CA LYS A 35 -4.08 -10.36 1.04
C LYS A 35 -3.68 -9.28 0.07
N LYS A 36 -4.10 -8.03 0.33
CA LYS A 36 -3.95 -6.95 -0.65
C LYS A 36 -2.70 -6.13 -0.42
N THR A 37 -2.24 -6.03 0.82
CA THR A 37 -1.21 -5.09 1.21
C THR A 37 0.06 -5.77 1.75
N PRO A 38 1.24 -5.18 1.52
CA PRO A 38 2.46 -5.61 2.19
C PRO A 38 2.43 -5.21 3.66
N LEU A 39 3.13 -5.97 4.51
CA LEU A 39 3.42 -5.54 5.87
C LEU A 39 4.39 -4.35 5.86
N ALA A 40 4.27 -3.47 6.84
CA ALA A 40 5.04 -2.24 6.89
C ALA A 40 6.56 -2.47 6.83
N ASN A 41 7.05 -3.54 7.45
CA ASN A 41 8.47 -3.94 7.46
C ASN A 41 8.99 -4.48 6.12
N THR A 42 8.12 -4.87 5.18
CA THR A 42 8.54 -5.39 3.86
C THR A 42 8.57 -4.32 2.78
N ILE A 43 8.04 -3.12 3.08
CA ILE A 43 7.99 -2.00 2.14
C ILE A 43 9.40 -1.44 1.94
N ASN A 44 9.84 -1.47 0.68
CA ASN A 44 11.07 -0.84 0.22
C ASN A 44 10.80 -0.03 -1.05
N ILE A 45 11.79 0.75 -1.49
CA ILE A 45 11.63 1.63 -2.66
C ILE A 45 11.23 0.87 -3.93
N GLY A 46 11.79 -0.32 -4.17
CA GLY A 46 11.45 -1.14 -5.33
C GLY A 46 9.99 -1.63 -5.29
N LEU A 47 9.50 -2.04 -4.12
CA LEU A 47 8.11 -2.42 -3.91
C LEU A 47 7.18 -1.23 -4.18
N VAL A 48 7.51 -0.03 -3.67
CA VAL A 48 6.72 1.18 -3.89
C VAL A 48 6.60 1.48 -5.39
N PHE A 49 7.71 1.43 -6.14
CA PHE A 49 7.67 1.61 -7.59
C PHE A 49 6.82 0.55 -8.30
N SER A 50 6.97 -0.72 -7.93
CA SER A 50 6.19 -1.82 -8.51
C SER A 50 4.69 -1.65 -8.26
N LEU A 51 4.27 -1.29 -7.05
CA LEU A 51 2.88 -1.02 -6.73
C LEU A 51 2.34 0.19 -7.50
N LEU A 52 3.13 1.27 -7.59
CA LEU A 52 2.73 2.48 -8.27
C LEU A 52 2.56 2.24 -9.78
N LEU A 53 3.52 1.55 -10.43
CA LEU A 53 3.41 1.15 -11.83
C LEU A 53 2.19 0.25 -12.06
N ASN A 54 2.01 -0.78 -11.22
CA ASN A 54 0.87 -1.68 -11.34
C ASN A 54 -0.45 -0.96 -11.14
N SER A 55 -0.55 0.04 -10.26
CA SER A 55 -1.77 0.85 -10.08
C SER A 55 -2.02 1.79 -11.27
N SER A 56 -0.94 2.34 -11.85
CA SER A 56 -1.03 3.29 -12.95
C SER A 56 -1.43 2.64 -14.28
N LEU A 57 -1.16 1.33 -14.46
CA LEU A 57 -1.60 0.57 -15.63
C LEU A 57 -3.13 0.40 -15.70
N TRP A 58 -3.85 0.67 -14.59
CA TRP A 58 -5.32 0.56 -14.53
C TRP A 58 -6.02 1.87 -14.89
N LEU A 59 -5.33 3.00 -14.70
CA LEU A 59 -5.70 4.23 -15.38
C LEU A 59 -5.26 4.06 -16.83
N ASN A 60 -6.07 4.48 -17.81
CA ASN A 60 -5.72 4.50 -19.24
C ASN A 60 -4.57 5.49 -19.55
N VAL A 61 -3.48 5.44 -18.79
CA VAL A 61 -2.31 6.29 -18.89
C VAL A 61 -1.28 5.47 -19.65
N SER A 62 -0.95 5.93 -20.85
CA SER A 62 0.05 5.26 -21.69
C SER A 62 1.36 5.13 -20.92
N ILE A 63 2.03 3.99 -21.02
CA ILE A 63 3.33 3.69 -20.39
C ILE A 63 4.35 4.82 -20.65
N VAL A 64 4.21 5.49 -21.80
CA VAL A 64 4.97 6.67 -22.21
C VAL A 64 4.80 7.84 -21.24
N GLU A 65 3.58 8.16 -20.80
CA GLU A 65 3.29 9.31 -19.92
C GLU A 65 3.82 9.10 -18.49
N VAL A 66 3.79 7.85 -18.01
CA VAL A 66 4.44 7.46 -16.75
C VAL A 66 5.95 7.65 -16.85
N ALA A 67 6.58 7.15 -17.92
CA ALA A 67 8.01 7.33 -18.13
C ALA A 67 8.41 8.81 -18.22
N PHE A 68 7.61 9.65 -18.90
CA PHE A 68 7.86 11.10 -19.02
C PHE A 68 7.64 11.87 -17.71
N THR A 69 6.73 11.43 -16.83
CA THR A 69 6.55 12.04 -15.50
C THR A 69 7.73 11.76 -14.57
N PHE A 70 8.45 10.65 -14.82
CA PHE A 70 9.62 10.24 -14.04
C PHE A 70 10.96 10.75 -14.58
N VAL A 71 11.03 11.30 -15.80
CA VAL A 71 12.25 11.98 -16.26
C VAL A 71 12.30 13.35 -15.56
N PRO A 72 13.28 13.63 -14.68
CA PRO A 72 13.39 14.92 -13.96
C PRO A 72 13.79 16.09 -14.88
N LEU A 73 13.73 15.92 -16.20
CA LEU A 73 14.43 16.77 -17.17
C LEU A 73 13.56 17.89 -17.75
N ILE A 74 12.24 17.88 -17.53
CA ILE A 74 11.36 18.98 -17.95
C ILE A 74 10.76 19.66 -16.72
N GLY A 75 11.61 20.45 -16.08
CA GLY A 75 11.23 21.29 -14.94
C GLY A 75 10.22 22.38 -15.31
N SER A 76 9.41 22.74 -14.31
CA SER A 76 8.85 24.08 -14.05
C SER A 76 7.42 24.47 -14.44
N GLY A 77 6.50 23.58 -14.87
CA GLY A 77 5.11 24.05 -14.95
C GLY A 77 4.01 23.02 -15.15
N PHE A 78 4.26 21.99 -15.96
CA PHE A 78 3.20 21.04 -16.34
C PHE A 78 3.22 19.73 -15.54
N GLY A 79 4.36 19.34 -14.95
CA GLY A 79 4.52 18.08 -14.21
C GLY A 79 4.03 18.09 -12.75
N GLY A 80 3.67 19.24 -12.18
CA GLY A 80 3.30 19.35 -10.76
C GLY A 80 1.89 18.86 -10.45
N ALA A 81 0.90 19.19 -11.30
CA ALA A 81 -0.51 18.87 -11.04
C ALA A 81 -0.85 17.40 -11.38
N SER A 82 -0.31 16.87 -12.48
CA SER A 82 -0.53 15.47 -12.88
C SER A 82 0.11 14.48 -11.90
N SER A 83 1.34 14.78 -11.42
CA SER A 83 2.03 13.95 -10.43
C SER A 83 1.29 13.90 -9.09
N PHE A 84 0.69 15.01 -8.65
CA PHE A 84 -0.12 15.05 -7.44
C PHE A 84 -1.38 14.19 -7.57
N ALA A 85 -2.13 14.31 -8.68
CA ALA A 85 -3.36 13.53 -8.88
C ALA A 85 -3.08 12.02 -8.93
N VAL A 86 -2.04 11.58 -9.63
CA VAL A 86 -1.64 10.16 -9.69
C VAL A 86 -1.23 9.66 -8.31
N THR A 87 -0.39 10.40 -7.60
CA THR A 87 0.05 10.03 -6.24
C THR A 87 -1.12 9.98 -5.27
N HIS A 88 -2.03 10.96 -5.34
CA HIS A 88 -3.22 11.02 -4.50
C HIS A 88 -4.14 9.83 -4.77
N HIS A 89 -4.41 9.51 -6.04
CA HIS A 89 -5.21 8.34 -6.39
C HIS A 89 -4.56 7.05 -5.88
N PHE A 90 -3.27 6.84 -6.15
CA PHE A 90 -2.52 5.68 -5.69
C PHE A 90 -2.58 5.50 -4.17
N LEU A 91 -2.38 6.57 -3.40
CA LEU A 91 -2.43 6.51 -1.93
C LEU A 91 -3.84 6.21 -1.40
N ASN A 92 -4.90 6.72 -2.04
CA ASN A 92 -6.27 6.40 -1.65
C ASN A 92 -6.61 4.94 -1.95
N THR A 93 -6.26 4.43 -3.13
CA THR A 93 -6.46 3.02 -3.46
C THR A 93 -5.69 2.11 -2.49
N PHE A 94 -4.45 2.46 -2.17
CA PHE A 94 -3.67 1.71 -1.17
C PHE A 94 -4.31 1.78 0.22
N LEU A 95 -4.87 2.92 0.61
CA LEU A 95 -5.57 3.06 1.88
C LEU A 95 -6.83 2.18 1.93
N ASP A 96 -7.60 2.11 0.85
CA ASP A 96 -8.78 1.22 0.75
C ASP A 96 -8.38 -0.25 0.90
N ASP A 97 -7.28 -0.67 0.26
CA ASP A 97 -6.74 -2.03 0.39
C ASP A 97 -6.29 -2.34 1.83
N VAL A 98 -5.61 -1.39 2.50
CA VAL A 98 -5.22 -1.54 3.92
C VAL A 98 -6.46 -1.65 4.82
N MET A 99 -7.48 -0.83 4.57
CA MET A 99 -8.73 -0.88 5.34
C MET A 99 -9.46 -2.22 5.15
N GLU A 100 -9.44 -2.80 3.96
CA GLU A 100 -10.01 -4.12 3.69
C GLU A 100 -9.26 -5.22 4.44
N ASP A 101 -7.93 -5.25 4.37
CA ASP A 101 -7.12 -6.22 5.11
C ASP A 101 -7.32 -6.09 6.64
N ALA A 102 -7.40 -4.86 7.16
CA ALA A 102 -7.67 -4.62 8.57
C ALA A 102 -9.07 -5.09 9.01
N ARG A 103 -10.10 -4.92 8.16
CA ARG A 103 -11.45 -5.44 8.42
C ARG A 103 -11.49 -6.96 8.39
N ASN A 104 -10.79 -7.58 7.44
CA ASN A 104 -10.69 -9.03 7.35
C ASN A 104 -10.05 -9.61 8.61
N LEU A 105 -8.95 -9.01 9.08
CA LEU A 105 -8.35 -9.37 10.38
C LEU A 105 -9.36 -9.24 11.51
N GLY A 106 -10.03 -8.09 11.64
CA GLY A 106 -11.05 -7.87 12.66
C GLY A 106 -12.17 -8.91 12.63
N GLY A 107 -12.63 -9.32 11.44
CA GLY A 107 -13.61 -10.38 11.26
C GLY A 107 -13.11 -11.74 11.77
N THR A 108 -11.89 -12.13 11.37
CA THR A 108 -11.26 -13.39 11.82
C THR A 108 -11.09 -13.44 13.34
N LEU A 109 -10.92 -12.32 14.04
CA LEU A 109 -10.80 -12.30 15.50
C LEU A 109 -12.12 -12.54 16.24
N LEU A 110 -13.26 -12.27 15.59
CA LEU A 110 -14.59 -12.39 16.18
C LEU A 110 -15.22 -13.77 15.92
N GLU A 111 -14.61 -14.58 15.04
CA GLU A 111 -14.89 -16.02 14.85
C GLU A 111 -14.12 -16.89 15.84
#